data_AF-A0A0W4ZSE3-F1
#
_entry.id   AF-A0A0W4ZSE3-F1
#
_cell.length_a   1.000
_cell.length_b   1.000
_cell.length_c   1.000
_cell.angle_alpha   90.00
_cell.angle_beta   90.00
_cell.angle_gamma   90.00
#
_symmetry.space_group_name_H-M   'P 1'
#
loop_
_entity.id
_entity.type
_entity.pdbx_description
1 polymer ?
#
loop_
_entity_poly.entity_id
_entity_poly.type
_entity_poly.pdbx_seq_one_letter_code
_entity_poly.pdbx_strand_id
1 'polypeptide(L)'
;MFLTAFIRRTISIQRSVPIKHSFYSTGTSSRDAFILEQQAEKEHAGKTANLWRKISILYVLADLSLFIVFSICIPALLLSGANALQLYLKHHDHLSHVLEERENDPTPEYPYLDQNIRNKKFFWGKQDICMFSVILT
;
A
#
# COMPACT_ATOMS: atom_id res chain seq x y z
N MET A 1 -75.82 24.08 -0.72
CA MET A 1 -74.53 24.46 -1.33
C MET A 1 -73.66 25.09 -0.24
N PHE A 2 -72.40 24.68 -0.21
CA PHE A 2 -71.49 24.60 0.93
C PHE A 2 -71.02 25.94 1.50
N LEU A 3 -71.03 26.09 2.84
CA LEU A 3 -70.23 27.08 3.56
C LEU A 3 -69.13 26.34 4.33
N THR A 4 -67.91 26.51 3.85
CA THR A 4 -66.68 25.91 4.35
C THR A 4 -66.29 26.48 5.72
N ALA A 5 -66.21 25.63 6.75
CA ALA A 5 -65.63 26.01 8.03
C ALA A 5 -64.10 26.01 7.94
N PHE A 6 -63.49 27.20 7.97
CA PHE A 6 -62.04 27.36 7.99
C PHE A 6 -61.53 27.26 9.43
N ILE A 7 -61.05 26.08 9.84
CA ILE A 7 -60.41 25.87 11.14
C ILE A 7 -59.01 26.52 11.10
N ARG A 8 -58.88 27.70 11.72
CA ARG A 8 -57.58 28.38 11.87
C ARG A 8 -56.77 27.68 12.96
N ARG A 9 -55.96 26.69 12.57
CA ARG A 9 -55.01 26.01 13.48
C ARG A 9 -53.87 26.98 13.80
N THR A 10 -53.86 27.56 15.00
CA THR A 10 -52.75 28.38 15.48
C THR A 10 -51.57 27.47 15.80
N ILE A 11 -50.51 27.54 14.98
CA ILE A 11 -49.25 26.85 15.26
C ILE A 11 -48.49 27.73 16.26
N SER A 12 -48.46 27.32 17.53
CA SER A 12 -47.55 27.93 18.51
C SER A 12 -46.13 27.46 18.23
N ILE A 13 -45.29 28.35 17.71
CA ILE A 13 -43.85 28.11 17.57
C ILE A 13 -43.25 28.15 18.97
N GLN A 14 -42.97 26.98 19.57
CA GLN A 14 -42.15 26.90 20.77
C GLN A 14 -40.71 27.28 20.40
N ARG A 15 -40.26 28.46 20.85
CA ARG A 15 -38.86 28.85 20.76
C ARG A 15 -38.04 27.91 21.64
N SER A 16 -37.13 27.15 21.03
CA SER A 16 -36.15 26.34 21.74
C SER A 16 -35.28 27.24 22.63
N VAL A 17 -35.16 26.89 23.92
CA VAL A 17 -34.28 27.57 24.87
C VAL A 17 -32.84 27.47 24.36
N PRO A 18 -32.06 28.55 24.33
CA PRO A 18 -30.67 28.47 23.90
C PRO A 18 -29.91 27.57 24.90
N ILE A 19 -29.46 26.42 24.40
CA ILE A 19 -28.55 25.54 25.14
C ILE A 19 -27.24 26.32 25.31
N LYS A 20 -26.99 26.81 26.52
CA LYS A 20 -25.68 27.36 26.88
C LYS A 20 -24.69 26.19 26.91
N HIS A 21 -23.92 26.03 25.84
CA HIS A 21 -22.71 25.22 25.88
C HIS A 21 -21.75 25.91 26.87
N SER A 22 -21.69 25.40 28.10
CA SER A 22 -20.64 25.76 29.04
C SER A 22 -19.35 25.19 28.48
N PHE A 23 -18.55 26.03 27.83
CA PHE A 23 -17.14 25.72 27.62
C PHE A 23 -16.51 25.61 29.00
N TYR A 24 -16.25 24.38 29.46
CA TYR A 24 -15.34 24.16 30.57
C TYR A 24 -14.01 24.78 30.16
N SER A 25 -13.74 25.99 30.67
CA SER A 25 -12.41 26.56 30.65
C SER A 25 -11.56 25.69 31.56
N THR A 26 -11.03 24.60 31.03
CA THR A 26 -9.91 23.89 31.63
C THR A 26 -8.85 24.96 31.88
N GLY A 27 -8.46 25.15 33.15
CA GLY A 27 -7.61 26.25 33.58
C GLY A 27 -6.33 26.33 32.77
N THR A 28 -5.70 27.51 32.73
CA THR A 28 -4.39 27.74 32.07
C THR A 28 -3.40 26.61 32.36
N SER A 29 -3.39 26.07 33.58
CA SER A 29 -2.58 24.91 33.99
C SER A 29 -2.73 23.66 33.11
N SER A 30 -3.93 23.35 32.63
CA SER A 30 -4.17 22.18 31.75
C SER A 30 -3.72 22.43 30.32
N ARG A 31 -3.80 23.68 29.84
CA ARG A 31 -3.25 24.06 28.53
C ARG A 31 -1.73 24.04 28.58
N ASP A 32 -1.14 24.55 29.65
CA ASP A 32 0.31 24.57 29.84
C ASP A 32 0.87 23.14 29.95
N ALA A 33 0.19 22.23 30.68
CA ALA A 33 0.55 20.82 30.74
C ALA A 33 0.47 20.13 29.36
N PHE A 34 -0.60 20.36 28.59
CA PHE A 34 -0.75 19.80 27.25
C PHE A 34 0.30 20.33 26.26
N ILE A 35 0.64 21.61 26.34
CA ILE A 35 1.69 22.21 25.51
C ILE A 35 3.07 21.62 25.85
N LEU A 36 3.36 21.38 27.13
CA LEU A 36 4.59 20.71 27.58
C LEU A 36 4.68 19.26 27.08
N GLU A 37 3.59 18.49 27.17
CA GLU A 37 3.53 17.13 26.65
C GLU A 37 3.77 17.09 25.13
N GLN A 38 3.12 17.99 24.38
CA GLN A 38 3.31 18.08 22.93
C GLN A 38 4.76 18.44 22.55
N GLN A 39 5.42 19.31 23.32
CA GLN A 39 6.84 19.64 23.10
C GLN A 39 7.74 18.43 23.38
N ALA A 40 7.49 17.69 24.47
CA ALA A 40 8.22 16.47 24.79
C ALA A 40 8.04 15.40 23.70
N GLU A 41 6.82 15.23 23.16
CA GLU A 41 6.54 14.34 22.03
C GLU A 41 7.28 14.77 20.77
N LYS A 42 7.29 16.07 20.45
CA LYS A 42 8.03 16.60 19.28
C LYS A 42 9.53 16.38 19.40
N GLU A 43 10.10 16.59 20.59
CA GLU A 43 11.52 16.32 20.83
C GLU A 43 11.85 14.83 20.73
N HIS A 44 11.00 13.97 21.32
CA HIS A 44 11.17 12.52 21.24
C HIS A 44 11.04 12.03 19.79
N ALA A 45 10.03 12.50 19.06
CA ALA A 45 9.85 12.20 17.64
C ALA A 45 11.03 12.67 16.80
N GLY A 46 11.59 13.86 17.09
CA GLY A 46 12.79 14.37 16.42
C GLY A 46 14.02 13.49 16.67
N LYS A 47 14.23 13.03 17.91
CA LYS A 47 15.32 12.12 18.27
C LYS A 47 15.14 10.75 17.60
N THR A 48 13.94 10.20 17.63
CA THR A 48 13.60 8.90 17.02
C THR A 48 13.68 8.97 15.49
N ALA A 49 13.23 10.04 14.85
CA ALA A 49 13.38 10.24 13.41
C ALA A 49 14.85 10.36 12.98
N ASN A 50 15.69 11.02 13.79
CA ASN A 50 17.13 11.05 13.56
C ASN A 50 17.79 9.68 13.77
N LEU A 51 17.32 8.87 14.72
CA LEU A 51 17.76 7.48 14.90
C LEU A 51 17.40 6.63 13.67
N TRP A 52 16.15 6.68 13.20
CA TRP A 52 15.72 5.96 12.01
C TRP A 52 16.43 6.44 10.76
N ARG A 53 16.63 7.75 10.60
CA ARG A 53 17.45 8.29 9.49
C ARG A 53 18.88 7.81 9.58
N LYS A 54 19.46 7.64 10.77
CA LYS A 54 20.81 7.09 10.92
C LYS A 54 20.86 5.60 10.53
N ILE A 55 19.86 4.83 10.94
CA ILE A 55 19.71 3.42 10.58
C ILE A 55 19.48 3.27 9.06
N SER A 56 18.73 4.17 8.44
CA SER A 56 18.38 4.11 7.01
C SER A 56 19.39 4.81 6.08
N ILE A 57 20.09 5.86 6.52
CA ILE A 57 20.89 6.77 5.67
C ILE A 57 22.32 7.00 6.20
N LEU A 58 22.56 7.03 7.52
CA LEU A 58 23.86 7.45 8.09
C LEU A 58 24.80 6.26 8.30
N TYR A 59 25.19 5.66 7.17
CA TYR A 59 26.42 4.90 6.98
C TYR A 59 26.99 5.19 5.58
N VAL A 60 27.03 6.47 5.18
CA VAL A 60 27.47 6.87 3.83
C VAL A 60 28.55 7.96 3.82
N LEU A 61 28.70 8.81 4.85
CA LEU A 61 29.60 9.99 4.75
C LEU A 61 30.35 10.40 6.04
N ALA A 62 30.83 9.47 6.85
CA ALA A 62 31.82 9.81 7.89
C ALA A 62 32.93 8.76 7.89
N ASP A 63 34.13 9.23 7.56
CA ASP A 63 35.41 8.54 7.54
C ASP A 63 35.62 7.58 6.37
N LEU A 64 36.27 8.13 5.33
CA LEU A 64 36.82 7.48 4.14
C LEU A 64 38.00 6.53 4.46
N SER A 65 37.99 5.90 5.64
CA SER A 65 39.05 4.98 6.06
C SER A 65 38.41 3.72 6.61
N LEU A 66 38.62 2.63 5.88
CA LEU A 66 38.27 1.25 6.23
C LEU A 66 36.87 0.74 5.82
N PHE A 67 36.57 0.82 4.53
CA PHE A 67 36.35 -0.34 3.63
C PHE A 67 35.35 -1.48 3.99
N ILE A 68 34.70 -1.63 5.16
CA ILE A 68 34.04 -2.91 5.54
C ILE A 68 32.63 -2.83 6.17
N VAL A 69 31.98 -1.69 6.29
CA VAL A 69 30.64 -1.64 6.91
C VAL A 69 29.69 -0.88 5.95
N PHE A 70 28.91 -1.50 5.05
CA PHE A 70 28.00 -2.65 5.12
C PHE A 70 26.71 -2.31 5.88
N SER A 71 26.00 -1.27 5.42
CA SER A 71 24.62 -0.93 5.81
C SER A 71 23.70 -2.13 5.61
N ILE A 72 23.19 -2.80 6.66
CA ILE A 72 22.32 -4.02 6.63
C ILE A 72 21.44 -4.20 5.38
N CYS A 73 20.83 -3.13 4.86
CA CYS A 73 20.01 -3.17 3.65
C CYS A 73 20.80 -3.44 2.35
N ILE A 74 21.92 -2.75 2.13
CA ILE A 74 22.73 -2.85 0.90
C ILE A 74 23.30 -4.27 0.67
N PRO A 75 23.91 -4.96 1.65
CA PRO A 75 24.43 -6.30 1.45
C PRO A 75 23.34 -7.35 1.43
N ALA A 76 22.24 -7.17 2.15
CA ALA A 76 21.07 -8.05 2.03
C ALA A 76 20.49 -7.95 0.61
N LEU A 77 20.41 -6.73 0.05
CA LEU A 77 20.01 -6.49 -1.33
C LEU A 77 21.02 -7.05 -2.34
N LEU A 78 22.32 -6.87 -2.12
CA LEU A 78 23.36 -7.40 -3.02
C LEU A 78 23.38 -8.93 -3.00
N LEU A 79 23.29 -9.56 -1.83
CA LEU A 79 23.29 -11.01 -1.69
C LEU A 79 22.00 -11.62 -2.27
N SER A 80 20.83 -11.03 -1.94
CA SER A 80 19.56 -11.45 -2.53
C SER A 80 19.53 -11.22 -4.03
N GLY A 81 20.09 -10.11 -4.51
CA GLY A 81 20.19 -9.77 -5.93
C GLY A 81 21.10 -10.74 -6.68
N ALA A 82 22.28 -11.06 -6.14
CA ALA A 82 23.19 -12.03 -6.72
C ALA A 82 22.56 -13.43 -6.81
N ASN A 83 21.85 -13.87 -5.77
CA ASN A 83 21.13 -15.14 -5.78
C ASN A 83 20.00 -15.14 -6.83
N ALA A 84 19.19 -14.08 -6.86
CA ALA A 84 18.12 -13.94 -7.85
C ALA A 84 18.65 -13.92 -9.29
N LEU A 85 19.79 -13.28 -9.54
CA LEU A 85 20.44 -13.29 -10.86
C LEU A 85 20.91 -14.69 -11.27
N GLN A 86 21.49 -15.46 -10.35
CA GLN A 86 21.88 -16.84 -10.64
C GLN A 86 20.67 -17.73 -10.96
N LEU A 87 19.58 -17.59 -10.20
CA LEU A 87 18.34 -18.31 -10.48
C LEU A 87 17.73 -17.86 -11.82
N TYR A 88 17.77 -16.56 -12.12
CA TYR A 88 17.28 -16.01 -13.38
C TYR A 88 18.01 -16.60 -14.58
N LEU A 89 19.35 -16.65 -14.55
CA LEU A 89 20.14 -17.23 -15.65
C LEU A 89 19.81 -18.71 -15.85
N LYS A 90 19.74 -19.49 -14.77
CA LYS A 90 19.33 -20.90 -14.84
C LYS A 90 17.91 -21.07 -15.38
N HIS A 91 16.99 -20.19 -14.98
CA HIS A 91 15.62 -20.23 -15.46
C HIS A 91 15.53 -19.83 -16.94
N HIS A 92 16.33 -18.87 -17.39
CA HIS A 92 16.43 -18.48 -18.79
C HIS A 92 16.93 -19.63 -19.66
N ASP A 93 17.99 -20.33 -19.23
CA ASP A 93 18.51 -21.51 -19.93
C ASP A 93 17.50 -22.67 -19.94
N HIS A 94 16.78 -22.88 -18.84
CA HIS A 94 15.70 -23.87 -18.79
C HIS A 94 14.54 -23.51 -19.72
N LEU A 95 14.17 -22.22 -19.82
CA LEU A 95 13.13 -21.78 -20.74
C LEU A 95 13.50 -22.07 -22.20
N SER A 96 14.75 -21.85 -22.61
CA SER A 96 15.17 -22.22 -23.98
C SER A 96 14.97 -23.72 -24.26
N HIS A 97 15.36 -24.59 -23.31
CA HIS A 97 15.17 -26.03 -23.46
C HIS A 97 13.69 -26.43 -23.48
N VAL A 98 12.86 -25.86 -22.59
CA VAL A 98 11.42 -26.16 -22.54
C VAL A 98 10.71 -25.73 -23.83
N LEU A 99 11.14 -24.62 -24.46
CA LEU A 99 10.57 -24.18 -25.73
C LEU A 99 10.93 -25.13 -26.88
N GLU A 100 12.20 -25.55 -26.95
CA GLU A 100 12.66 -26.56 -27.92
C GLU A 100 11.94 -27.90 -27.71
N GLU A 101 11.82 -28.36 -26.47
CA GLU A 101 11.09 -29.58 -26.13
C GLU A 101 9.60 -29.47 -26.46
N ARG A 102 8.95 -28.33 -26.18
CA ARG A 102 7.53 -28.11 -26.50
C ARG A 102 7.26 -28.08 -28.00
N GLU A 103 8.20 -27.58 -28.81
CA GLU A 103 8.07 -27.59 -30.27
C GLU A 103 8.21 -29.01 -30.83
N ASN A 104 9.13 -29.81 -30.27
CA ASN A 104 9.41 -31.17 -30.75
C ASN A 104 8.46 -32.23 -30.18
N ASP A 105 7.99 -32.06 -28.94
CA ASP A 105 7.09 -32.95 -28.23
C ASP A 105 6.06 -32.14 -27.40
N PRO A 106 4.86 -31.88 -27.96
CA PRO A 106 3.83 -31.18 -27.22
C PRO A 106 3.32 -32.07 -26.09
N THR A 107 3.79 -31.80 -24.86
CA THR A 107 3.29 -32.46 -23.65
C THR A 107 1.74 -32.45 -23.64
N PRO A 108 1.08 -33.61 -23.46
CA PRO A 108 -0.36 -33.70 -23.54
C PRO A 108 -1.00 -32.88 -22.41
N GLU A 109 -1.80 -31.88 -22.78
CA GLU A 109 -2.50 -31.02 -21.84
C GLU A 109 -3.58 -31.84 -21.12
N TYR A 110 -3.51 -31.88 -19.80
CA TYR A 110 -4.53 -32.58 -19.02
C TYR A 110 -5.84 -31.78 -19.04
N PRO A 111 -7.02 -32.43 -19.01
CA PRO A 111 -8.32 -31.77 -19.13
C PRO A 111 -8.65 -30.71 -18.06
N TYR A 112 -7.83 -30.60 -17.02
CA TYR A 112 -7.96 -29.61 -15.94
C TYR A 112 -6.89 -28.51 -16.00
N LEU A 113 -5.82 -28.71 -16.77
CA LEU A 113 -4.73 -27.76 -16.99
C LEU A 113 -4.94 -26.87 -18.20
N ASP A 114 -5.99 -27.14 -18.95
CA ASP A 114 -6.43 -26.34 -20.09
C ASP A 114 -6.32 -24.84 -19.79
N GLN A 115 -5.30 -24.22 -20.39
CA GLN A 115 -5.29 -22.79 -20.72
C GLN A 115 -6.42 -22.44 -21.74
N ASN A 116 -7.30 -23.41 -22.01
CA ASN A 116 -8.30 -23.49 -23.05
C ASN A 116 -9.73 -23.81 -22.53
N ILE A 117 -9.97 -23.97 -21.21
CA ILE A 117 -11.35 -24.06 -20.69
C ILE A 117 -11.94 -22.66 -20.71
N ARG A 118 -12.64 -22.35 -21.79
CA ARG A 118 -13.30 -21.05 -21.99
C ARG A 118 -14.78 -21.22 -22.14
N ASN A 119 -15.52 -20.71 -21.15
CA ASN A 119 -16.96 -20.51 -21.29
C ASN A 119 -17.28 -19.29 -22.16
N LYS A 120 -16.39 -18.27 -22.19
CA LYS A 120 -16.51 -17.06 -23.00
C LYS A 120 -15.14 -16.50 -23.38
N LYS A 121 -15.04 -15.92 -24.57
CA LYS A 121 -13.86 -15.23 -25.10
C LYS A 121 -13.58 -13.90 -24.38
N PHE A 122 -12.30 -13.52 -24.26
CA PHE A 122 -11.94 -12.21 -23.71
C PHE A 122 -12.32 -11.08 -24.68
N PHE A 123 -12.60 -9.89 -24.12
CA PHE A 123 -13.02 -8.72 -24.90
C PHE A 123 -11.85 -7.92 -25.49
N TRP A 124 -10.61 -8.37 -25.30
CA TRP A 124 -9.38 -7.69 -25.74
C TRP A 124 -8.40 -8.68 -26.39
N GLY A 125 -7.50 -8.17 -27.23
CA GLY A 125 -6.43 -8.96 -27.85
C GLY A 125 -6.93 -10.13 -28.70
N LYS A 126 -6.12 -11.20 -28.81
CA LYS A 126 -6.44 -12.43 -29.57
C LYS A 126 -7.53 -13.31 -28.91
N GLN A 127 -8.35 -12.76 -28.01
CA GLN A 127 -9.53 -13.36 -27.36
C GLN A 127 -9.30 -14.63 -26.51
N ASP A 128 -8.20 -15.33 -26.77
CA ASP A 128 -7.84 -16.64 -26.25
C ASP A 128 -6.56 -16.58 -25.39
N ILE A 129 -6.01 -15.37 -25.17
CA ILE A 129 -4.81 -15.12 -24.35
C ILE A 129 -5.11 -14.25 -23.13
N CYS A 130 -4.55 -14.60 -21.96
CA CYS A 130 -4.62 -13.79 -20.76
C CYS A 130 -3.66 -12.58 -20.84
N MET A 131 -3.92 -11.53 -20.04
CA MET A 131 -3.14 -10.28 -20.08
C MET A 131 -1.63 -10.46 -19.80
N PHE A 132 -1.25 -11.40 -18.94
CA PHE A 132 0.14 -11.71 -18.60
C PHE A 132 0.69 -12.93 -19.35
N SER A 133 0.01 -13.36 -20.42
CA SER A 133 0.53 -14.43 -21.27
C SER A 133 1.79 -13.91 -21.97
N VAL A 134 2.89 -14.67 -21.88
CA VAL A 134 4.08 -14.40 -22.67
C VAL A 134 3.69 -14.59 -24.13
N ILE A 135 3.61 -13.49 -24.88
CA ILE A 135 3.33 -13.52 -26.31
C ILE A 135 4.63 -13.95 -26.97
N LEU A 136 4.84 -15.26 -27.09
CA LEU A 136 5.78 -15.80 -28.06
C LEU A 136 5.11 -15.59 -29.42
N THR A 137 5.36 -14.43 -30.03
CA THR A 137 4.99 -14.12 -31.42
C THR A 137 5.78 -14.95 -32.39
#